data_AF-A0A651PEL2-F1
#
_entry.id   AF-A0A651PEL2-F1
#
_cell.length_a   1.000
_cell.length_b   1.000
_cell.length_c   1.000
_cell.angle_alpha   90.00
_cell.angle_beta   90.00
_cell.angle_gamma   90.00
#
_symmetry.space_group_name_H-M   'P 1'
#
loop_
_entity.id
_entity.type
_entity.pdbx_description
1 polymer ?
#
loop_
_entity_poly.entity_id
_entity_poly.type
_entity_poly.pdbx_seq_one_letter_code
_entity_poly.pdbx_strand_id
1 'polypeptide(L)'
;AQSGNVIQAGINIAKGDFARFWDFAIPIIFFILGVMTRGFYSPYLMKRRRFDASYLLLVQWLGVTIFALAYGLGLKIPVSFYVGIFSYFMAIQYDTFTKVHGRAYGSIFMTGNMKSMSANLAQYIITKDKQKLRSVGIYAAL
;
A
#
# COMPACT_ATOMS: atom_id res chain seq x y z
N ALA A 1 4.82 4.93 -4.09
CA ALA A 1 3.98 4.48 -5.22
C ALA A 1 4.79 3.52 -6.09
N GLN A 2 4.31 2.30 -6.35
CA GLN A 2 5.08 1.29 -7.11
C GLN A 2 5.16 1.60 -8.62
N SER A 3 4.19 2.34 -9.17
CA SER A 3 4.21 2.78 -10.58
C SER A 3 5.49 3.53 -10.94
N GLY A 4 5.96 4.42 -10.05
CA GLY A 4 7.23 5.14 -10.24
C GLY A 4 8.44 4.22 -10.26
N ASN A 5 8.50 3.23 -9.35
CA ASN A 5 9.58 2.25 -9.30
C ASN A 5 9.61 1.40 -10.58
N VAL A 6 8.44 0.98 -11.09
CA VAL A 6 8.34 0.21 -12.35
C VAL A 6 8.87 1.03 -13.54
N ILE A 7 8.46 2.30 -13.64
CA ILE A 7 8.94 3.20 -14.71
C ILE A 7 10.46 3.39 -14.61
N GLN A 8 10.99 3.67 -13.41
CA GLN A 8 12.42 3.86 -13.22
C GLN A 8 13.23 2.59 -13.49
N ALA A 9 12.75 1.42 -13.07
CA ALA A 9 13.38 0.15 -13.42
C ALA A 9 13.44 -0.02 -14.95
N GLY A 10 12.34 0.24 -15.66
CA GLY A 10 12.27 0.19 -17.12
C GLY A 10 13.21 1.16 -17.84
N ILE A 11 13.37 2.38 -17.33
CA ILE A 11 14.32 3.36 -17.90
C ILE A 11 15.76 2.91 -17.68
N ASN A 12 16.11 2.44 -16.47
CA ASN A 12 17.49 2.08 -16.15
C ASN A 12 17.93 0.80 -16.87
N ILE A 13 17.04 -0.19 -17.03
CA ILE A 13 17.35 -1.39 -17.84
C ILE A 13 17.53 -1.04 -19.32
N ALA A 14 16.72 -0.13 -19.87
CA ALA A 14 16.86 0.31 -21.27
C ALA A 14 18.17 1.08 -21.51
N LYS A 15 18.67 1.79 -20.49
CA LYS A 15 19.96 2.49 -20.52
C LYS A 15 21.17 1.58 -20.26
N GLY A 16 20.96 0.31 -19.89
CA GLY A 16 22.02 -0.60 -19.47
C GLY A 16 22.58 -0.33 -18.07
N ASP A 17 21.93 0.54 -17.27
CA ASP A 17 22.32 0.82 -15.88
C ASP A 17 21.70 -0.21 -14.93
N PHE A 18 22.34 -1.38 -14.87
CA PHE A 18 21.86 -2.49 -14.04
C PHE A 18 21.99 -2.21 -12.54
N ALA A 19 22.93 -1.35 -12.13
CA ALA A 19 23.09 -0.99 -10.72
C ALA A 19 21.84 -0.24 -10.22
N ARG A 20 21.44 0.82 -10.95
CA ARG A 20 20.22 1.56 -10.62
C ARG A 20 18.95 0.77 -10.86
N PHE A 21 18.93 -0.12 -11.84
CA PHE A 21 17.79 -1.02 -12.04
C PHE A 21 17.42 -1.76 -10.76
N TRP A 22 18.40 -2.34 -10.06
CA TRP A 22 18.14 -3.09 -8.83
C TRP A 22 17.61 -2.24 -7.69
N ASP A 23 18.00 -0.95 -7.62
CA ASP A 23 17.46 -0.03 -6.62
C ASP A 23 15.94 0.14 -6.73
N PHE A 24 15.38 0.02 -7.94
CA PHE A 24 13.94 0.10 -8.18
C PHE A 24 13.26 -1.27 -8.28
N ALA A 25 13.98 -2.30 -8.72
CA ALA A 25 13.45 -3.66 -8.84
C ALA A 25 13.26 -4.34 -7.48
N ILE A 26 14.18 -4.16 -6.54
CA ILE A 26 14.10 -4.77 -5.19
C ILE A 26 12.79 -4.38 -4.49
N PRO A 27 12.39 -3.10 -4.43
CA PRO A 27 11.10 -2.71 -3.85
C PRO A 27 9.88 -3.36 -4.51
N ILE A 28 9.91 -3.56 -5.83
CA ILE A 28 8.82 -4.21 -6.58
C ILE A 28 8.72 -5.69 -6.17
N ILE A 29 9.85 -6.40 -6.08
CA ILE A 29 9.89 -7.80 -5.67
C ILE A 29 9.31 -7.95 -4.26
N PHE A 30 9.75 -7.10 -3.32
CA PHE A 30 9.22 -7.13 -1.95
C PHE A 30 7.72 -6.81 -1.89
N PHE A 31 7.24 -5.88 -2.72
CA PHE A 31 5.81 -5.61 -2.83
C PHE A 31 5.03 -6.86 -3.28
N ILE A 32 5.50 -7.55 -4.32
CA ILE A 32 4.89 -8.80 -4.82
C ILE A 32 4.87 -9.86 -3.72
N LEU A 33 5.99 -10.04 -3.01
CA LEU A 33 6.07 -10.98 -1.88
C LEU A 33 5.06 -10.62 -0.78
N GLY A 34 4.85 -9.34 -0.48
CA GLY A 34 3.86 -8.91 0.51
C GLY A 34 2.42 -9.24 0.11
N VAL A 35 2.08 -9.06 -1.17
CA VAL A 35 0.77 -9.49 -1.73
C VAL A 35 0.62 -11.01 -1.62
N MET A 36 1.66 -11.78 -1.96
CA MET A 36 1.64 -13.25 -1.87
C MET A 36 1.49 -13.73 -0.42
N THR A 37 2.23 -13.16 0.53
CA THR A 37 2.10 -13.49 1.96
C THR A 37 0.67 -13.36 2.42
N ARG A 38 0.00 -12.25 2.07
CA ARG A 38 -1.40 -12.05 2.42
C ARG A 38 -2.31 -13.10 1.78
N GLY A 39 -2.10 -13.41 0.50
CA GLY A 39 -2.85 -14.45 -0.21
C GLY A 39 -2.75 -15.83 0.46
N PHE A 40 -1.59 -16.20 0.99
CA PHE A 40 -1.40 -17.45 1.72
C PHE A 40 -1.93 -17.41 3.16
N TYR A 41 -1.82 -16.27 3.86
CA TYR A 41 -2.21 -16.16 5.27
C TYR A 41 -3.70 -15.93 5.48
N SER A 42 -4.43 -15.35 4.52
CA SER A 42 -5.88 -15.10 4.69
C SER A 42 -6.69 -16.38 4.90
N PRO A 43 -6.55 -17.44 4.08
CA PRO A 43 -7.27 -18.69 4.31
C PRO A 43 -6.90 -19.35 5.65
N TYR A 44 -5.64 -19.22 6.07
CA TYR A 44 -5.13 -19.77 7.32
C TYR A 44 -5.71 -19.07 8.57
N LEU A 45 -5.76 -17.74 8.57
CA LEU A 45 -6.31 -16.95 9.68
C LEU A 45 -7.85 -17.10 9.77
N MET A 46 -8.53 -17.17 8.62
CA MET A 46 -9.97 -17.44 8.55
C MET A 46 -10.33 -18.80 9.15
N LYS A 47 -9.52 -19.85 8.89
CA LYS A 47 -9.67 -21.18 9.51
C LYS A 47 -9.52 -21.16 11.03
N ARG A 48 -8.76 -20.21 11.59
CA ARG A 48 -8.52 -20.05 13.03
C ARG A 48 -9.49 -19.06 13.71
N ARG A 49 -10.53 -18.58 13.02
CA ARG A 49 -11.48 -17.56 13.52
C ARG A 49 -10.80 -16.31 14.10
N ARG A 50 -9.60 -15.98 13.63
CA ARG A 50 -8.92 -14.73 14.03
C ARG A 50 -9.37 -13.60 13.11
N PHE A 51 -9.45 -12.39 13.66
CA PHE A 51 -9.65 -11.20 12.84
C PHE A 51 -8.39 -10.95 12.01
N ASP A 52 -8.41 -11.39 10.75
CA ASP A 52 -7.33 -11.27 9.76
C ASP A 52 -6.68 -9.88 9.78
N ALA A 53 -7.52 -8.83 9.76
CA ALA A 53 -7.07 -7.45 9.62
C ALA A 53 -6.25 -6.97 10.83
N SER A 54 -6.76 -7.15 12.05
CA SER A 54 -6.11 -6.64 13.27
C SER A 54 -4.76 -7.33 13.52
N TYR A 55 -4.67 -8.63 13.27
CA TYR A 55 -3.42 -9.38 13.47
C TYR A 55 -2.36 -8.98 12.44
N LEU A 56 -2.73 -8.86 11.17
CA LEU A 56 -1.81 -8.43 10.11
C LEU A 56 -1.32 -7.00 10.33
N LEU A 57 -2.19 -6.11 10.83
CA LEU A 57 -1.82 -4.74 11.19
C LEU A 57 -0.81 -4.71 12.33
N LEU A 58 -0.98 -5.53 13.38
CA LEU A 58 -0.02 -5.60 14.48
C LEU A 58 1.34 -6.12 14.01
N VAL A 59 1.37 -7.19 13.22
CA VAL A 59 2.61 -7.74 12.63
C VAL A 59 3.32 -6.68 11.81
N GLN A 60 2.56 -5.94 11.02
CA GLN A 60 3.10 -4.88 10.19
C GLN A 60 3.62 -3.70 11.01
N TRP A 61 2.88 -3.25 12.03
CA TRP A 61 3.32 -2.17 12.92
C TRP A 61 4.65 -2.53 13.58
N LEU A 62 4.74 -3.72 14.18
CA LEU A 62 5.98 -4.21 14.80
C LEU A 62 7.12 -4.29 13.78
N GLY A 63 6.86 -4.86 12.60
CA GLY A 63 7.86 -5.01 11.56
C GLY A 63 8.40 -3.66 11.07
N VAL A 64 7.52 -2.71 10.76
CA VAL A 64 7.90 -1.36 10.34
C VAL A 64 8.69 -0.64 11.44
N THR A 65 8.24 -0.72 12.70
CA THR A 65 8.95 -0.08 13.82
C THR A 65 10.35 -0.67 14.01
N ILE A 66 10.49 -1.99 14.01
CA ILE A 66 11.80 -2.65 14.16
C ILE A 66 12.75 -2.24 13.03
N PHE A 67 12.28 -2.23 11.78
CA PHE A 67 13.13 -1.87 10.64
C PHE A 67 13.44 -0.37 10.56
N ALA A 68 12.53 0.50 10.99
CA ALA A 68 12.79 1.92 11.12
C ALA A 68 13.84 2.21 12.19
N LEU A 69 13.78 1.51 13.33
CA LEU A 69 14.80 1.60 14.37
C LEU A 69 16.15 1.06 13.89
N ALA A 70 16.16 -0.08 13.20
CA ALA A 70 17.36 -0.65 12.59
C ALA A 70 18.05 0.35 11.63
N TYR A 71 17.27 1.04 10.80
CA TYR A 71 17.76 2.12 9.93
C TYR A 71 18.37 3.26 10.74
N GLY A 72 17.65 3.76 11.76
CA GLY A 72 18.11 4.86 12.62
C GLY A 72 19.36 4.52 13.45
N LEU A 73 19.57 3.25 13.78
CA LEU A 73 20.75 2.76 14.50
C LEU A 73 21.96 2.50 13.59
N GLY A 74 21.85 2.77 12.29
CA GLY A 74 22.99 2.75 11.37
C GLY A 74 23.36 1.37 10.82
N LEU A 75 22.41 0.43 10.76
CA LEU A 75 22.62 -0.84 10.07
C LEU A 75 22.96 -0.58 8.59
N LYS A 76 24.14 -1.04 8.16
CA LYS A 76 24.65 -0.86 6.79
C LYS A 76 23.98 -1.83 5.82
N ILE A 77 22.71 -1.60 5.53
CA ILE A 77 21.95 -2.30 4.49
C ILE A 77 21.66 -1.30 3.38
N PRO A 78 21.68 -1.70 2.08
CA PRO A 78 21.33 -0.79 0.99
C PRO A 78 19.93 -0.17 1.17
N VAL A 79 19.78 1.10 0.79
CA VAL A 79 18.50 1.84 0.91
C VAL A 79 17.36 1.11 0.19
N SER A 80 17.64 0.49 -0.95
CA SER A 80 16.68 -0.29 -1.73
C SER A 80 16.04 -1.44 -0.95
N PHE A 81 16.76 -2.06 -0.01
CA PHE A 81 16.22 -3.08 0.89
C PHE A 81 15.31 -2.47 1.95
N TYR A 82 15.68 -1.35 2.57
CA TYR A 82 14.79 -0.65 3.49
C TYR A 82 13.47 -0.27 2.80
N VAL A 83 13.57 0.35 1.62
CA VAL A 83 12.39 0.70 0.80
C VAL A 83 11.61 -0.56 0.39
N GLY A 84 12.28 -1.67 0.12
CA GLY A 84 11.64 -2.96 -0.14
C GLY A 84 10.85 -3.48 1.05
N ILE A 85 11.42 -3.47 2.25
CA ILE A 85 10.74 -3.93 3.47
C ILE A 85 9.51 -3.06 3.76
N PHE A 86 9.63 -1.75 3.61
CA PHE A 86 8.47 -0.84 3.68
C PHE A 86 7.43 -1.19 2.60
N SER A 87 7.85 -1.48 1.37
CA SER A 87 6.96 -1.87 0.27
C SER A 87 6.22 -3.18 0.55
N TYR A 88 6.88 -4.16 1.16
CA TYR A 88 6.29 -5.42 1.59
C TYR A 88 5.16 -5.20 2.62
N PHE A 89 5.44 -4.41 3.65
CA PHE A 89 4.45 -4.11 4.69
C PHE A 89 3.27 -3.27 4.17
N MET A 90 3.54 -2.36 3.23
CA MET A 90 2.49 -1.63 2.52
C MET A 90 1.61 -2.58 1.69
N ALA A 91 2.18 -3.55 0.98
CA ALA A 91 1.39 -4.52 0.22
C ALA A 91 0.38 -5.30 1.10
N ILE A 92 0.79 -5.66 2.33
CA ILE A 92 -0.09 -6.33 3.29
C ILE A 92 -1.26 -5.42 3.72
N GLN A 93 -1.02 -4.12 3.96
CA GLN A 93 -2.08 -3.16 4.30
C GLN A 93 -3.08 -2.93 3.17
N TYR A 94 -2.59 -2.88 1.93
CA TYR A 94 -3.41 -2.55 0.77
C TYR A 94 -4.58 -3.55 0.65
N ASP A 95 -4.27 -4.83 0.77
CA ASP A 95 -5.27 -5.89 0.66
C ASP A 95 -6.09 -6.08 1.95
N THR A 96 -5.59 -5.60 3.10
CA THR A 96 -6.32 -5.65 4.37
C THR A 96 -7.54 -4.71 4.38
N PHE A 97 -7.45 -3.56 3.70
CA PHE A 97 -8.50 -2.54 3.70
C PHE A 97 -8.96 -2.17 2.29
N THR A 98 -9.50 -3.14 1.56
CA THR A 98 -10.06 -2.93 0.21
C THR A 98 -11.42 -2.24 0.21
N LYS A 99 -12.15 -2.27 1.33
CA LYS A 99 -13.47 -1.66 1.48
C LYS A 99 -13.64 -0.93 2.81
N VAL A 100 -14.21 0.27 2.75
CA VAL A 100 -14.63 1.04 3.93
C VAL A 100 -16.09 1.47 3.74
N HIS A 101 -16.94 1.16 4.71
CA HIS A 101 -18.40 1.43 4.66
C HIS A 101 -19.08 0.90 3.36
N GLY A 102 -18.67 -0.29 2.89
CA GLY A 102 -19.20 -0.91 1.67
C GLY A 102 -18.66 -0.34 0.35
N ARG A 103 -17.81 0.69 0.38
CA ARG A 103 -17.20 1.31 -0.81
C ARG A 103 -15.76 0.85 -0.98
N ALA A 104 -15.34 0.68 -2.24
CA ALA A 104 -13.93 0.45 -2.56
C ALA A 104 -13.07 1.61 -2.02
N TYR A 105 -12.03 1.27 -1.29
CA TYR A 105 -11.10 2.20 -0.66
C TYR A 105 -9.69 1.70 -0.94
N GLY A 106 -8.86 2.54 -1.55
CA GLY A 106 -7.44 2.26 -1.73
C GLY A 106 -6.66 2.81 -0.56
N SER A 107 -6.47 2.03 0.51
CA SER A 107 -5.82 2.49 1.75
C SER A 107 -4.45 3.15 1.56
N ILE A 108 -3.76 2.84 0.47
CA ILE A 108 -2.41 3.35 0.16
C ILE A 108 -2.39 4.14 -1.15
N PHE A 109 -3.39 3.95 -2.02
CA PHE A 109 -3.49 4.64 -3.30
C PHE A 109 -4.41 5.85 -3.20
N MET A 110 -3.93 6.88 -2.49
CA MET A 110 -4.69 8.12 -2.28
C MET A 110 -5.15 8.79 -3.57
N THR A 111 -4.43 8.66 -4.68
CA THR A 111 -4.86 9.21 -5.99
C THR A 111 -6.21 8.66 -6.44
N GLY A 112 -6.46 7.36 -6.23
CA GLY A 112 -7.76 6.74 -6.56
C GLY A 112 -8.88 7.21 -5.64
N ASN A 113 -8.58 7.37 -4.35
CA ASN A 113 -9.52 7.93 -3.37
C ASN A 113 -9.84 9.38 -3.69
N MET A 114 -8.84 10.20 -4.02
CA MET A 114 -8.99 11.60 -4.43
C MET A 114 -9.85 11.72 -5.69
N LYS A 115 -9.59 10.92 -6.72
CA LYS A 115 -10.44 10.88 -7.93
C LYS A 115 -11.90 10.58 -7.57
N SER A 116 -12.12 9.57 -6.73
CA SER A 116 -13.46 9.16 -6.30
C SER A 116 -14.14 10.24 -5.45
N MET A 117 -13.39 10.90 -4.57
CA MET A 117 -13.85 12.04 -3.78
C MET A 117 -14.26 13.21 -4.67
N SER A 118 -13.39 13.64 -5.59
CA SER A 118 -13.64 14.73 -6.52
C SER A 118 -14.84 14.46 -7.43
N ALA A 119 -14.99 13.22 -7.92
CA ALA A 119 -16.14 12.84 -8.74
C ALA A 119 -17.47 12.89 -7.95
N ASN A 120 -17.48 12.39 -6.70
CA ASN A 120 -18.67 12.48 -5.85
C ASN A 120 -18.99 13.94 -5.46
N LEU A 121 -17.96 14.76 -5.24
CA LEU A 121 -18.13 16.18 -4.97
C LEU A 121 -18.73 16.92 -6.17
N ALA A 122 -18.22 16.67 -7.37
CA ALA A 122 -18.77 17.23 -8.61
C ALA A 122 -20.23 16.81 -8.83
N GLN A 123 -20.55 15.54 -8.63
CA GLN A 123 -21.95 15.07 -8.71
C GLN A 123 -22.84 15.75 -7.67
N TYR A 124 -22.39 15.92 -6.43
CA TYR A 124 -23.15 16.65 -5.42
C TYR A 124 -23.41 18.11 -5.82
N ILE A 125 -22.41 18.80 -6.40
CA ILE A 125 -22.59 20.18 -6.84
C ILE A 125 -23.71 20.28 -7.88
N ILE A 126 -23.80 19.31 -8.79
CA ILE A 126 -24.80 19.26 -9.88
C ILE A 126 -26.17 18.79 -9.38
N THR A 127 -26.24 17.66 -8.68
CA THR A 127 -27.51 17.01 -8.33
C THR A 127 -28.05 17.40 -6.95
N LYS A 128 -27.22 18.03 -6.10
CA LYS A 128 -27.48 18.30 -4.68
C LYS A 128 -27.83 17.05 -3.85
N ASP A 129 -27.48 15.87 -4.34
CA ASP A 129 -27.73 14.60 -3.64
C ASP A 129 -26.82 14.44 -2.41
N LYS A 130 -27.44 14.52 -1.22
CA LYS A 130 -26.74 14.40 0.07
C LYS A 130 -26.03 13.06 0.26
N GLN A 131 -26.41 11.99 -0.46
CA GLN A 131 -25.69 10.72 -0.41
C GLN A 131 -24.28 10.84 -0.99
N LYS A 132 -24.09 11.66 -2.01
CA LYS A 132 -22.79 11.95 -2.62
C LYS A 132 -21.90 12.75 -1.68
N LEU A 133 -22.47 13.73 -0.98
CA LEU A 133 -21.77 14.49 0.06
C LEU A 133 -21.31 13.59 1.23
N ARG A 134 -22.16 12.66 1.67
CA ARG A 134 -21.79 11.67 2.69
C ARG A 134 -20.61 10.79 2.22
N SER A 135 -20.56 10.45 0.94
CA SER A 135 -19.43 9.72 0.37
C SER A 135 -18.14 10.55 0.39
N VAL A 136 -18.21 11.84 0.10
CA VAL A 136 -17.06 12.75 0.18
C VAL A 136 -16.53 12.80 1.62
N GLY A 137 -17.42 12.96 2.61
CA GLY A 137 -17.04 12.97 4.02
C GLY A 137 -16.34 11.68 4.47
N ILE A 138 -16.74 10.53 3.95
CA ILE A 138 -16.08 9.25 4.25
C ILE A 138 -14.65 9.19 3.69
N TYR A 139 -14.43 9.66 2.46
CA TYR A 139 -13.08 9.71 1.88
C TYR A 139 -12.19 10.80 2.51
N ALA A 140 -12.77 11.87 3.06
CA ALA A 140 -12.04 12.97 3.68
C ALA A 140 -11.68 12.73 5.16
N ALA A 141 -12.43 11.88 5.87
CA ALA A 141 -12.22 11.57 7.28
C ALA A 141 -11.30 10.35 7.52
N LEU A 142 -10.73 9.77 6.45
CA LEU A 142 -9.81 8.64 6.44
C LEU A 142 -8.40 9.11 6.08
#